data_AF-A0A940U8Z5-F1
#
_entry.id   AF-A0A940U8Z5-F1
#
_cell.length_a   1.000
_cell.length_b   1.000
_cell.length_c   1.000
_cell.angle_alpha   90.00
_cell.angle_beta   90.00
_cell.angle_gamma   90.00
#
_symmetry.space_group_name_H-M   'P 1'
#
loop_
_entity.id
_entity.type
_entity.pdbx_description
1 polymer ?
#
loop_
_entity_poly.entity_id
_entity_poly.type
_entity_poly.pdbx_seq_one_letter_code
_entity_poly.pdbx_strand_id
1 'polypeptide(L)'
;IEKGVRKKGLAFIEIMTQCPTHWKEEPAKMVKSYRAKGVRFSKDKENEPLKKGQFWIGELMDRDQPEWVETYQKIINKFKK
;
A
#
# COMPACT_ATOMS: atom_id res chain seq x y z
N ILE A 1 -3.71 -3.76 6.72
CA ILE A 1 -4.84 -2.83 6.93
C ILE A 1 -4.79 -2.20 8.32
N GLU A 2 -4.79 -3.00 9.40
CA GLU A 2 -4.73 -2.47 10.78
C GLU A 2 -3.63 -1.42 10.99
N LYS A 3 -2.38 -1.72 10.60
CA LYS A 3 -1.27 -0.77 10.69
C LYS A 3 -1.53 0.55 9.95
N GLY A 4 -2.16 0.49 8.77
CA GLY A 4 -2.49 1.70 8.00
C GLY A 4 -3.57 2.55 8.68
N VAL A 5 -4.55 1.94 9.34
CA VAL A 5 -5.55 2.68 10.14
C VAL A 5 -4.92 3.35 11.36
N ARG A 6 -3.94 2.69 11.98
CA ARG A 6 -3.20 3.24 13.14
C ARG A 6 -2.14 4.26 12.78
N LYS A 7 -1.79 4.40 11.49
CA LYS A 7 -0.74 5.31 11.04
C LYS A 7 -1.17 6.76 11.30
N LYS A 8 -0.32 7.51 12.00
CA LYS A 8 -0.43 8.97 12.12
C LYS A 8 0.07 9.59 10.81
N GLY A 9 -0.81 9.67 9.82
CA GLY A 9 -0.59 10.32 8.53
C GLY A 9 -1.38 9.67 7.41
N LEU A 10 -0.91 9.85 6.18
CA LEU A 10 -1.49 9.17 5.02
C LEU A 10 -1.04 7.71 4.98
N ALA A 11 -2.00 6.79 4.91
CA ALA A 11 -1.76 5.39 4.57
C ALA A 11 -2.48 5.05 3.26
N PHE A 12 -1.72 4.65 2.25
CA PHE A 12 -2.24 4.13 0.99
C PHE A 12 -2.12 2.61 0.95
N ILE A 13 -3.24 1.92 0.72
CA ILE A 13 -3.29 0.46 0.66
C ILE A 13 -3.98 0.06 -0.64
N GLU A 14 -3.21 -0.48 -1.58
CA GLU A 14 -3.75 -1.05 -2.81
C GLU A 14 -4.09 -2.53 -2.59
N ILE A 15 -5.34 -2.91 -2.90
CA ILE A 15 -5.83 -4.30 -2.75
C ILE A 15 -6.23 -4.83 -4.11
N MET A 16 -5.49 -5.84 -4.58
CA MET A 16 -5.84 -6.57 -5.80
C MET A 16 -7.08 -7.42 -5.55
N THR A 17 -8.14 -7.21 -6.33
CA THR A 17 -9.41 -7.93 -6.21
C THR A 17 -9.81 -8.55 -7.54
N GLN A 18 -10.25 -9.81 -7.50
CA GLN A 18 -10.74 -10.53 -8.67
C GLN A 18 -12.23 -10.24 -8.90
N CYS A 19 -12.63 -10.07 -10.16
CA CYS A 19 -14.03 -9.97 -10.58
C CYS A 19 -14.38 -11.11 -11.56
N PRO A 20 -14.61 -12.34 -11.07
CA PRO A 20 -14.80 -13.51 -11.94
C PRO A 20 -16.01 -13.38 -12.86
N THR A 21 -17.06 -12.68 -12.45
CA THR A 21 -18.27 -12.45 -13.26
C THR A 21 -17.95 -11.63 -14.52
N HIS A 22 -17.17 -10.55 -14.38
CA HIS A 22 -16.80 -9.70 -15.52
C HIS A 22 -15.84 -10.44 -16.46
N TRP A 23 -14.85 -11.13 -15.89
CA TRP A 23 -13.81 -11.82 -16.64
C TRP A 23 -14.21 -13.21 -17.13
N LYS A 24 -15.39 -13.71 -16.74
CA LYS A 24 -15.92 -15.04 -17.04
C LYS A 24 -14.88 -16.16 -16.81
N GLU A 25 -14.10 -16.03 -15.74
CA GLU A 25 -13.03 -16.95 -15.36
C GLU A 25 -13.33 -17.59 -14.00
N GLU A 26 -12.80 -18.80 -13.80
CA GLU A 26 -12.94 -19.52 -12.54
C GLU A 26 -12.32 -18.70 -11.36
N PRO A 27 -13.10 -18.39 -10.30
CA PRO A 27 -12.62 -17.54 -9.20
C PRO A 27 -11.34 -18.07 -8.55
N ALA A 28 -11.26 -19.39 -8.34
CA ALA A 28 -10.10 -20.02 -7.71
C ALA A 28 -8.83 -19.88 -8.56
N LYS A 29 -8.96 -19.94 -9.89
CA LYS A 29 -7.84 -19.78 -10.82
C LYS A 29 -7.29 -18.35 -10.80
N MET A 30 -8.17 -17.35 -10.73
CA MET A 30 -7.75 -15.94 -10.62
C MET A 30 -6.98 -15.67 -9.33
N VAL A 31 -7.48 -16.16 -8.19
CA VAL A 31 -6.80 -16.01 -6.89
C VAL A 31 -5.43 -16.69 -6.89
N LYS A 32 -5.34 -17.92 -7.44
CA LYS A 32 -4.07 -18.62 -7.61
C LYS A 32 -3.09 -17.83 -8.49
N SER A 33 -3.58 -17.21 -9.56
CA SER A 33 -2.79 -16.35 -10.46
C SER A 33 -2.21 -15.13 -9.73
N TYR A 34 -3.01 -14.42 -8.93
CA TYR A 34 -2.50 -13.31 -8.11
C TYR A 34 -1.46 -13.78 -7.09
N ARG A 35 -1.71 -14.91 -6.42
CA ARG A 35 -0.75 -15.48 -5.47
C ARG A 35 0.58 -15.85 -6.12
N ALA A 36 0.58 -16.40 -7.33
CA ALA A 36 1.78 -16.79 -8.05
C ALA A 36 2.61 -15.59 -8.56
N LYS A 37 1.94 -14.45 -8.82
CA LYS A 37 2.56 -13.21 -9.32
C LYS A 37 3.01 -12.27 -8.21
N GLY A 38 2.39 -12.33 -7.04
CA GLY A 38 2.75 -11.51 -5.89
C GLY A 38 4.09 -11.92 -5.28
N VAL A 39 5.03 -10.97 -5.22
CA VAL A 39 6.35 -11.14 -4.61
C VAL A 39 6.40 -10.33 -3.33
N ARG A 40 6.77 -10.94 -2.20
CA ARG A 40 6.89 -10.20 -0.93
C ARG A 40 7.99 -9.16 -1.03
N PHE A 41 7.65 -7.92 -0.72
CA PHE A 41 8.60 -6.83 -0.66
C PHE A 41 9.60 -7.04 0.49
N SER A 42 10.87 -6.73 0.20
CA SER A 42 11.94 -6.57 1.18
C SER A 42 12.85 -5.46 0.69
N LYS A 43 13.39 -4.64 1.59
CA LYS A 43 14.29 -3.53 1.23
C LYS A 43 15.52 -4.00 0.46
N ASP A 44 16.05 -5.17 0.81
CA ASP A 44 17.22 -5.75 0.13
C ASP A 44 16.94 -6.09 -1.34
N LYS A 45 15.67 -6.26 -1.71
CA LYS A 45 15.21 -6.65 -3.05
C LYS A 45 14.57 -5.51 -3.83
N GLU A 46 14.56 -4.29 -3.28
CA GLU A 46 13.91 -3.14 -3.90
C GLU A 46 14.48 -2.82 -5.29
N ASN A 47 15.79 -3.04 -5.47
CA ASN A 47 16.49 -2.83 -6.74
C ASN A 47 16.46 -4.05 -7.68
N GLU A 48 15.91 -5.19 -7.24
CA GLU A 48 15.80 -6.37 -8.09
C GLU A 48 14.62 -6.21 -9.08
N PRO A 49 14.84 -6.40 -10.39
CA PRO A 49 13.76 -6.31 -11.35
C PRO A 49 12.78 -7.48 -11.20
N LEU A 50 11.49 -7.16 -11.13
CA LEU A 50 10.43 -8.16 -11.15
C LEU A 50 10.29 -8.77 -12.54
N LYS A 51 9.94 -10.06 -12.62
CA LYS A 51 9.60 -10.69 -13.90
C LYS A 51 8.29 -10.11 -14.43
N LYS A 52 8.09 -10.18 -15.75
CA LYS A 52 6.88 -9.68 -16.42
C LYS A 52 5.62 -10.23 -15.75
N GLY A 53 4.76 -9.31 -15.30
CA GLY A 53 3.47 -9.63 -14.67
C GLY A 53 3.54 -9.95 -13.17
N GLN A 54 4.72 -9.88 -12.54
CA GLN A 54 4.84 -9.90 -11.08
C GLN A 54 4.62 -8.49 -10.50
N PHE A 55 4.24 -8.45 -9.22
CA PHE A 55 4.06 -7.21 -8.47
C PHE A 55 4.45 -7.39 -7.01
N TRP A 56 4.87 -6.31 -6.36
CA TRP A 56 5.21 -6.32 -4.95
C TRP A 56 3.97 -6.42 -4.06
N ILE A 57 4.07 -7.19 -2.99
CA ILE A 57 3.06 -7.29 -1.93
C ILE A 57 3.68 -7.06 -0.57
N GLY A 58 2.94 -6.42 0.34
CA GLY A 58 3.41 -6.09 1.68
C GLY A 58 3.49 -4.59 1.90
N GLU A 59 4.41 -4.17 2.76
CA GLU A 59 4.64 -2.76 3.07
C GLU A 59 5.82 -2.23 2.27
N LEU A 60 5.54 -1.36 1.30
CA LEU A 60 6.54 -0.83 0.37
C LEU A 60 7.30 0.35 0.99
N MET A 61 6.58 1.22 1.71
CA MET A 61 7.16 2.37 2.40
C MET A 61 6.40 2.63 3.70
N ASP A 62 7.15 2.86 4.77
CA ASP A 62 6.66 3.40 6.03
C ASP A 62 7.65 4.44 6.55
N ARG A 63 7.20 5.69 6.64
CA ARG A 63 8.00 6.84 7.09
C ARG A 63 7.14 7.73 7.96
N ASP A 64 7.71 8.28 9.02
CA ASP A 64 7.04 9.28 9.83
C ASP A 64 7.32 10.68 9.25
N GLN A 65 6.26 11.44 9.05
CA GLN A 65 6.29 12.82 8.56
C GLN A 65 5.24 13.64 9.32
N PRO A 66 5.47 14.94 9.52
CA PRO A 66 4.48 15.82 10.12
C PRO A 66 3.16 15.79 9.34
N GLU A 67 2.05 15.58 10.05
CA GLU A 67 0.73 15.61 9.43
C GLU A 67 0.31 17.03 9.05
N TRP A 68 -0.64 17.13 8.12
CA TRP A 68 -1.27 18.40 7.77
C TRP A 68 -1.84 19.13 8.99
N VAL A 69 -2.58 18.42 9.84
CA VAL A 69 -3.19 19.02 11.04
C VAL A 69 -2.14 19.50 12.03
N GLU A 70 -1.08 18.71 12.24
CA GLU A 70 0.01 19.08 13.15
C GLU A 70 0.77 20.32 12.64
N THR A 71 1.09 20.36 11.34
CA THR A 71 1.79 21.50 10.73
C THR A 71 0.92 22.75 10.69
N TYR A 72 -0.37 22.60 10.39
CA TYR A 72 -1.32 23.71 10.41
C TYR A 72 -1.53 24.27 11.81
N GLN A 73 -1.62 23.42 12.83
CA GLN A 73 -1.76 23.86 14.22
C GLN A 73 -0.54 24.68 14.69
N LYS A 74 0.67 24.32 14.25
CA LYS A 74 1.88 25.11 14.54
C LYS A 74 1.78 26.53 13.98
N ILE A 75 1.20 26.68 12.78
CA ILE A 75 0.96 27.99 12.17
C ILE A 75 -0.06 28.78 13.02
N ILE A 76 -1.21 28.19 13.36
CA ILE A 76 -2.22 28.85 14.21
C ILE A 76 -1.62 29.33 15.53
N ASN A 77 -0.88 28.46 16.21
CA ASN A 77 -0.28 28.77 17.52
C ASN A 77 0.73 29.90 17.43
N LYS A 78 1.45 30.04 16.31
CA LYS A 78 2.38 31.15 16.09
C LYS A 78 1.70 32.52 16.08
N PHE A 79 0.42 32.58 15.71
CA PHE A 79 -0.34 33.83 15.58
C PHE A 79 -1.40 34.02 16.68
N LYS A 80 -1.64 33.01 17.52
CA LYS A 80 -2.41 33.20 18.76
C LYS A 80 -1.51 33.86 19.80
N LYS A 81 -1.78 35.14 20.09
CA LYS A 81 -1.24 35.87 21.24
C LYS A 81 -1.70 35.25 22.55
#